data_AF-A0A6I3FRR2-F1
#
_entry.id   AF-A0A6I3FRR2-F1
#
_cell.length_a   1.000
_cell.length_b   1.000
_cell.length_c   1.000
_cell.angle_alpha   90.00
_cell.angle_beta   90.00
_cell.angle_gamma   90.00
#
_symmetry.space_group_name_H-M   'P 1'
#
loop_
_entity.id
_entity.type
_entity.pdbx_description
1 polymer ?
#
loop_
_entity_poly.entity_id
_entity_poly.type
_entity_poly.pdbx_seq_one_letter_code
_entity_poly.pdbx_strand_id
1 'polypeptide(L)' 'PENRLSDHRVNYKSNNLDAVLNGELDDVIQALLDADKAAKLSATS' A
#
# COMPACT_ATOMS: atom_id res chain seq x y z
N PRO A 1 4.24 -3.89 20.70
CA PRO A 1 3.67 -4.14 19.35
C PRO A 1 4.37 -3.24 18.33
N GLU A 2 5.00 -3.82 17.31
CA GLU A 2 5.60 -3.02 16.23
C GLU A 2 4.47 -2.40 15.41
N ASN A 3 4.47 -1.07 15.25
CA ASN A 3 3.45 -0.27 14.57
C ASN A 3 3.40 -0.55 13.05
N ARG A 4 3.39 -1.81 12.62
CA ARG A 4 3.70 -2.22 11.25
C ARG A 4 2.48 -2.70 10.47
N LEU A 5 2.35 -2.20 9.24
CA LEU A 5 1.41 -2.65 8.22
C LEU A 5 2.20 -3.22 7.03
N SER A 6 1.82 -4.42 6.59
CA SER A 6 2.39 -5.08 5.40
C SER A 6 1.26 -5.52 4.47
N ASP A 7 1.31 -5.13 3.20
CA ASP A 7 0.45 -5.65 2.14
C ASP A 7 1.27 -6.50 1.17
N HIS A 8 0.99 -7.80 1.12
CA HIS A 8 1.71 -8.77 0.30
C HIS A 8 1.34 -8.72 -1.19
N ARG A 9 0.17 -8.18 -1.55
CA ARG A 9 -0.29 -8.11 -2.95
C ARG A 9 0.59 -7.16 -3.76
N VAL A 10 1.05 -6.10 -3.11
CA VAL A 10 1.84 -5.02 -3.72
C VAL A 10 3.23 -4.86 -3.09
N ASN A 11 3.62 -5.76 -2.17
CA ASN A 11 4.85 -5.69 -1.37
C ASN A 11 5.04 -4.36 -0.62
N TYR A 12 3.94 -3.75 -0.18
CA TYR A 12 3.98 -2.51 0.60
C TYR A 12 4.28 -2.82 2.08
N LYS A 13 5.17 -2.05 2.69
CA LYS A 13 5.53 -2.15 4.11
C LYS A 13 5.64 -0.75 4.70
N SER A 14 4.99 -0.53 5.85
CA SER A 14 4.99 0.76 6.55
C SER A 14 4.95 0.55 8.06
N ASN A 15 5.43 1.54 8.80
CA ASN A 15 5.44 1.54 10.27
C ASN A 15 4.44 2.55 10.86
N ASN A 16 3.28 2.71 10.21
CA ASN A 16 2.23 3.67 10.57
C ASN A 16 0.86 3.01 10.80
N LEU A 17 0.83 1.75 11.29
CA LEU A 17 -0.41 1.00 11.51
C LEU A 17 -1.45 1.78 12.33
N ASP A 18 -1.03 2.47 13.39
CA ASP A 18 -1.93 3.25 14.24
C ASP A 18 -2.65 4.38 13.48
N ALA A 19 -1.94 5.09 12.59
CA ALA A 19 -2.52 6.14 11.76
C ALA A 19 -3.55 5.56 10.77
N VAL A 20 -3.22 4.42 10.16
CA VAL A 20 -4.13 3.69 9.27
C VAL A 20 -5.39 3.24 10.03
N LEU A 21 -5.25 2.72 11.25
CA LEU A 21 -6.37 2.35 12.10
C LEU A 21 -7.21 3.56 12.55
N ASN A 22 -6.61 4.75 12.62
CA ASN A 22 -7.29 6.02 12.86
C ASN A 22 -7.94 6.62 11.60
N GLY A 23 -7.81 5.98 10.43
CA GLY A 23 -8.46 6.36 9.18
C GLY A 23 -7.57 7.16 8.21
N GLU A 24 -6.29 7.36 8.51
CA GLU A 24 -5.33 7.99 7.61
C GLU A 24 -4.87 6.98 6.56
N LEU A 25 -5.73 6.76 5.54
CA LEU A 25 -5.55 5.71 4.53
C LEU A 25 -4.84 6.19 3.24
N ASP A 26 -4.55 7.47 3.11
CA ASP A 26 -4.07 8.07 1.85
C ASP A 26 -2.81 7.39 1.31
N ASP A 27 -1.81 7.15 2.16
CA ASP A 27 -0.56 6.49 1.78
C ASP A 27 -0.79 5.04 1.33
N VAL A 28 -1.70 4.33 2.00
CA VAL A 28 -2.04 2.93 1.67
C VAL A 28 -2.75 2.87 0.33
N ILE A 29 -3.71 3.77 0.10
CA ILE A 29 -4.47 3.85 -1.14
C ILE A 29 -3.54 4.21 -2.30
N GLN A 30 -2.66 5.19 -2.12
CA GLN A 30 -1.71 5.60 -3.14
C GLN A 30 -0.77 4.46 -3.55
N ALA A 31 -0.24 3.71 -2.57
CA ALA A 31 0.60 2.53 -2.84
C ALA A 31 -0.13 1.46 -3.67
N LEU A 32 -1.41 1.20 -3.37
CA LEU A 32 -2.24 0.26 -4.14
C LEU A 32 -2.51 0.76 -5.56
N LEU A 33 -2.79 2.06 -5.74
CA LEU A 33 -3.00 2.66 -7.06
C LEU A 33 -1.75 2.57 -7.93
N ASP A 34 -0.58 2.83 -7.37
CA ASP A 34 0.67 2.81 -8.13
C ASP A 34 1.07 1.38 -8.54
N ALA A 35 0.82 0.41 -7.66
CA ALA A 35 0.98 -1.00 -8.00
C ALA A 35 0.01 -1.46 -9.11
N ASP A 36 -1.26 -1.04 -9.06
CA ASP A 36 -2.24 -1.33 -10.10
C ASP A 36 -1.86 -0.70 -11.46
N LYS A 37 -1.40 0.55 -11.45
CA LYS A 37 -0.88 1.21 -12.67
C LYS A 37 0.31 0.44 -13.25
N ALA A 38 1.25 0.01 -12.42
CA ALA A 38 2.42 -0.76 -12.85
C ALA A 38 2.02 -2.12 -13.44
N ALA A 39 1.04 -2.80 -12.82
CA ALA A 39 0.51 -4.06 -13.33
C ALA A 39 -0.16 -3.89 -14.70
N LYS A 40 -0.96 -2.83 -14.89
CA LYS A 40 -1.62 -2.50 -16.17
C LYS A 40 -0.64 -2.15 -17.28
N LEU A 41 0.39 -1.37 -16.97
CA LEU A 41 1.45 -1.03 -17.92
C LEU A 41 2.21 -2.28 -18.37
N SER A 42 2.55 -3.17 -17.42
CA SER A 42 3.23 -4.44 -17.72
C SER A 42 2.36 -5.38 -18.57
N ALA A 43 1.04 -5.36 -18.39
CA ALA A 43 0.12 -6.21 -19.15
C ALA A 43 -0.08 -5.76 -20.61
N THR A 44 0.30 -4.53 -20.95
CA THR A 44 0.08 -3.94 -22.29
C THR A 44 1.38 -3.92 -23.13
N SER A 45 2.51 -4.33 -22.57
CA SER A 45 3.83 -4.32 -23.23
C SER A 45 4.19 -5.67 -23.83
#